data_AF-A0A8H9ZZF5-F1
#
_entry.id   AF-A0A8H9ZZF5-F1
#
_cell.length_a   1.000
_cell.length_b   1.000
_cell.length_c   1.000
_cell.angle_alpha   90.00
_cell.angle_beta   90.00
_cell.angle_gamma   90.00
#
_symmetry.space_group_name_H-M   'P 1'
#
loop_
_entity.id
_entity.type
_entity.pdbx_description
1 polymer ?
#
loop_
_entity_poly.entity_id
_entity_poly.type
_entity_poly.pdbx_seq_one_letter_code
_entity_poly.pdbx_strand_id
1 'polypeptide(L)'
;MFFYDWLDISQDFGVDLPIKSDSVYLRLNTVTGEHGAINQPTIRHKGSFCDQLLISLRGSELRVSGNPSRWGRLDNLFGFSSIDQCVSVYNTVLRGLDLPEFTRCTKTFFVQGDCQNGVSYTSNGARIREIHITTNTAVGEGNVLDYIKGLSTQRYRNSTPYLYPNGRSVDWRTKSGSTSLLYPSVYDKAANLANKNLPKIIREFGENSPEHKYVQSLIEYCQINGVVRFEQKLKNEYLRRNNLRFWGLADFSVLSDLQNQFLDIDQKLTVTAMNFETIAEHLVTSGVVSSTKASFTTATYFYMWMQGQDFDFTKSAVKTHRARLRRIGIDIAQPCNISQFQPVIVKNVRSIEKANLTAPNWYRRPSTLIAV
;
A
#
# COMPACT_ATOMS: atom_id res chain seq x y z
N MET A 1 1.72 -10.59 -9.97
CA MET A 1 1.92 -9.27 -10.61
C MET A 1 1.07 -8.25 -9.86
N PHE A 2 1.61 -7.10 -9.52
CA PHE A 2 0.88 -6.04 -8.83
C PHE A 2 0.22 -5.07 -9.83
N PHE A 3 -0.72 -4.27 -9.35
CA PHE A 3 -1.35 -3.19 -10.10
C PHE A 3 -1.35 -1.90 -9.28
N TYR A 4 -1.62 -0.78 -9.95
CA TYR A 4 -1.68 0.55 -9.34
C TYR A 4 -3.10 0.89 -8.91
N ASP A 5 -3.32 1.13 -7.62
CA ASP A 5 -4.65 1.46 -7.09
C ASP A 5 -4.85 2.96 -6.89
N TRP A 6 -3.80 3.74 -6.72
CA TRP A 6 -3.90 5.19 -6.59
C TRP A 6 -2.69 5.85 -7.21
N LEU A 7 -2.92 6.98 -7.86
CA LEU A 7 -1.88 7.82 -8.42
C LEU A 7 -2.18 9.28 -8.12
N ASP A 8 -1.21 9.97 -7.53
CA ASP A 8 -1.21 11.41 -7.37
C ASP A 8 -0.06 12.00 -8.19
N ILE A 9 -0.39 12.83 -9.17
CA ILE A 9 0.56 13.39 -10.11
C ILE A 9 0.31 14.88 -10.26
N SER A 10 1.38 15.67 -10.39
CA SER A 10 1.30 17.09 -10.70
C SER A 10 2.31 17.54 -11.74
N GLN A 11 1.99 18.59 -12.49
CA GLN A 11 2.87 19.20 -13.47
C GLN A 11 2.70 20.70 -13.43
N ASP A 12 3.82 21.40 -13.48
CA ASP A 12 3.87 22.84 -13.69
C ASP A 12 4.07 23.10 -15.18
N PHE A 13 3.14 23.82 -15.80
CA PHE A 13 3.17 24.14 -17.22
C PHE A 13 3.91 25.47 -17.52
N GLY A 14 4.28 26.24 -16.50
CA GLY A 14 4.92 27.55 -16.67
C GLY A 14 4.03 28.64 -17.28
N VAL A 15 2.74 28.33 -17.50
CA VAL A 15 1.71 29.25 -17.98
C VAL A 15 0.50 29.14 -17.07
N ASP A 16 -0.21 30.25 -16.87
CA ASP A 16 -1.41 30.25 -16.03
C ASP A 16 -2.50 29.36 -16.63
N LEU A 17 -3.05 28.48 -15.78
CA LEU A 17 -4.10 27.55 -16.15
C LEU A 17 -5.48 28.22 -16.10
N PRO A 18 -6.45 27.73 -16.90
CA PRO A 18 -7.78 28.34 -16.95
C PRO A 18 -8.50 28.23 -15.61
N ILE A 19 -9.21 29.30 -15.25
CA ILE A 19 -10.10 29.31 -14.10
C ILE A 19 -11.37 28.54 -14.47
N LYS A 20 -11.70 27.50 -13.70
CA LYS A 20 -12.84 26.61 -13.97
C LYS A 20 -13.89 26.62 -12.85
N SER A 21 -13.70 27.44 -11.82
CA SER A 21 -14.60 27.55 -10.67
C SER A 21 -15.17 28.95 -10.51
N ASP A 22 -16.36 29.05 -9.92
CA ASP A 22 -17.05 30.32 -9.65
C ASP A 22 -16.36 31.18 -8.58
N SER A 23 -15.48 30.56 -7.78
CA SER A 23 -14.71 31.24 -6.74
C SER A 23 -13.22 30.98 -6.91
N VAL A 24 -12.43 32.02 -6.67
CA VAL A 24 -10.96 31.97 -6.64
C VAL A 24 -10.48 32.68 -5.38
N TYR A 25 -9.34 32.27 -4.87
CA TYR A 25 -8.71 32.91 -3.71
C TYR A 25 -7.25 33.21 -4.00
N LEU A 26 -6.86 34.42 -3.61
CA LEU A 26 -5.53 34.97 -3.77
C LEU A 26 -4.92 35.16 -2.38
N ARG A 27 -3.69 34.71 -2.20
CA ARG A 27 -2.95 34.98 -0.96
C ARG A 27 -2.16 36.26 -1.15
N LEU A 28 -2.53 37.30 -0.40
CA LEU A 28 -1.85 38.58 -0.38
C LEU A 28 -0.92 38.67 0.84
N ASN A 29 0.30 39.13 0.63
CA ASN A 29 1.17 39.54 1.72
C ASN A 29 0.77 40.95 2.15
N THR A 30 0.24 41.09 3.37
CA THR A 30 -0.26 42.37 3.89
C THR A 30 0.82 43.41 4.13
N VAL A 31 2.09 42.99 4.24
CA VAL A 31 3.23 43.88 4.48
C VAL A 31 3.84 44.36 3.17
N THR A 32 4.03 43.47 2.19
CA THR A 32 4.67 43.81 0.91
C THR A 32 3.70 44.21 -0.19
N GLY A 33 2.40 43.90 -0.05
CA GLY A 33 1.38 44.10 -1.08
C GLY A 33 1.45 43.09 -2.23
N GLU A 34 2.43 42.18 -2.24
CA GLU A 34 2.59 41.17 -3.27
C GLU A 34 1.54 40.05 -3.12
N HIS A 35 1.08 39.53 -4.25
CA HIS A 35 0.19 38.38 -4.31
C HIS A 35 0.91 37.10 -4.75
N GLY A 36 0.48 35.97 -4.18
CA GLY A 36 0.80 34.65 -4.70
C GLY A 36 -0.06 34.27 -5.92
N ALA A 37 0.16 33.07 -6.45
CA ALA A 37 -0.64 32.54 -7.55
C ALA A 37 -2.14 32.45 -7.23
N ILE A 38 -2.97 32.61 -8.26
CA ILE A 38 -4.42 32.41 -8.17
C ILE A 38 -4.68 30.94 -7.87
N ASN A 39 -5.44 30.69 -6.81
CA ASN A 39 -5.87 29.34 -6.45
C ASN A 39 -7.38 29.22 -6.61
N GLN A 40 -7.81 28.01 -6.95
CA GLN A 40 -9.21 27.66 -6.99
C GLN A 40 -9.52 26.40 -6.17
N PRO A 41 -10.78 26.23 -5.73
CA PRO A 41 -11.23 24.99 -5.14
C PRO A 41 -10.90 23.78 -6.01
N THR A 42 -10.53 22.68 -5.36
CA THR A 42 -10.27 21.41 -6.06
C THR A 42 -11.57 20.90 -6.68
N ILE A 43 -11.54 20.70 -8.00
CA ILE A 43 -12.65 20.15 -8.76
C ILE A 43 -12.76 18.66 -8.44
N ARG A 44 -13.95 18.25 -7.99
CA ARG A 44 -14.28 16.84 -7.75
C ARG A 44 -14.98 16.30 -8.99
N HIS A 45 -14.20 15.79 -9.93
CA HIS A 45 -14.75 15.23 -11.16
C HIS A 45 -15.26 13.81 -10.88
N LYS A 46 -16.58 13.61 -11.01
CA LYS A 46 -17.24 12.33 -10.77
C LYS A 46 -17.22 11.48 -12.04
N GLY A 47 -16.80 10.22 -11.90
CA GLY A 47 -16.88 9.23 -12.96
C GLY A 47 -18.26 8.57 -13.01
N SER A 48 -18.41 7.56 -13.87
CA SER A 48 -19.69 6.87 -14.09
C SER A 48 -20.20 6.04 -12.90
N PHE A 49 -19.34 5.65 -11.96
CA PHE A 49 -19.70 4.73 -10.87
C PHE A 49 -19.07 5.14 -9.53
N CYS A 50 -19.70 6.03 -8.76
CA CYS A 50 -19.21 6.56 -7.46
C CYS A 50 -17.74 7.07 -7.41
N ASP A 51 -16.99 7.03 -8.50
CA ASP A 51 -15.57 7.33 -8.58
C ASP A 51 -15.36 8.82 -8.63
N GLN A 52 -14.25 9.28 -8.06
CA GLN A 52 -13.93 10.69 -8.01
C GLN A 52 -12.44 10.88 -8.26
N LEU A 53 -12.13 11.75 -9.21
CA LEU A 53 -10.80 12.32 -9.36
C LEU A 53 -10.80 13.73 -8.77
N LEU A 54 -9.76 14.02 -8.01
CA LEU A 54 -9.52 15.33 -7.44
C LEU A 54 -8.56 16.08 -8.37
N ILE A 55 -9.05 17.14 -9.01
CA ILE A 55 -8.29 17.95 -9.95
C ILE A 55 -8.07 19.32 -9.31
N SER A 56 -6.82 19.67 -9.02
CA SER A 56 -6.44 20.95 -8.45
C SER A 56 -5.67 21.75 -9.49
N LEU A 57 -6.11 22.98 -9.72
CA LEU A 57 -5.45 23.98 -10.57
C LEU A 57 -4.97 25.11 -9.66
N ARG A 58 -3.67 25.44 -9.71
CA ARG A 58 -3.05 26.46 -8.85
C ARG A 58 -2.02 27.25 -9.67
N GLY A 59 -2.40 28.44 -10.14
CA GLY A 59 -1.59 29.20 -11.11
C GLY A 59 -1.25 28.32 -12.31
N SER A 60 0.04 27.99 -12.46
CA SER A 60 0.56 27.12 -13.51
C SER A 60 0.64 25.62 -13.17
N GLU A 61 0.35 25.23 -11.92
CA GLU A 61 0.40 23.83 -11.49
C GLU A 61 -0.98 23.14 -11.61
N LEU A 62 -1.00 22.04 -12.37
CA LEU A 62 -2.09 21.08 -12.42
C LEU A 62 -1.73 19.88 -11.55
N ARG A 63 -2.66 19.41 -10.73
CA ARG A 63 -2.53 18.18 -9.96
C ARG A 63 -3.79 17.32 -10.09
N VAL A 64 -3.61 16.03 -10.33
CA VAL A 64 -4.68 15.03 -10.36
C VAL A 64 -4.38 13.94 -9.34
N SER A 65 -5.35 13.61 -8.50
CA SER A 65 -5.24 12.56 -7.48
C SER A 65 -6.49 11.69 -7.49
N GLY A 66 -6.31 10.37 -7.52
CA GLY A 66 -7.43 9.43 -7.58
C GLY A 66 -7.03 7.98 -7.84
N ASN A 67 -8.04 7.13 -8.07
CA ASN A 67 -7.85 5.73 -8.45
C ASN A 67 -8.08 5.55 -9.95
N PRO A 68 -7.02 5.44 -10.76
CA PRO A 68 -7.15 5.25 -12.21
C PRO A 68 -7.69 3.86 -12.56
N SER A 69 -7.35 2.83 -11.79
CA SER A 69 -7.79 1.45 -12.03
C SER A 69 -9.28 1.22 -11.77
N ARG A 70 -9.88 2.05 -10.93
CA ARG A 70 -11.31 2.04 -10.63
C ARG A 70 -12.12 2.94 -11.55
N TRP A 71 -11.50 3.95 -12.16
CA TRP A 71 -12.20 4.97 -12.94
C TRP A 71 -13.16 4.38 -13.98
N GLY A 72 -14.44 4.75 -13.87
CA GLY A 72 -15.48 4.27 -14.77
C GLY A 72 -15.89 2.82 -14.49
N ARG A 73 -15.67 2.33 -13.26
CA ARG A 73 -15.96 0.94 -12.87
C ARG A 73 -16.48 0.86 -11.44
N LEU A 74 -17.23 -0.19 -11.15
CA LEU A 74 -17.78 -0.44 -9.81
C LEU A 74 -16.71 -0.91 -8.81
N ASP A 75 -15.60 -1.47 -9.28
CA ASP A 75 -14.58 -2.10 -8.45
C ASP A 75 -13.16 -1.99 -9.00
N ASN A 76 -12.20 -2.28 -8.13
CA ASN A 76 -10.77 -2.29 -8.39
C ASN A 76 -10.13 -3.61 -7.96
N LEU A 77 -10.81 -4.75 -8.16
CA LEU A 77 -10.23 -6.06 -7.88
C LEU A 77 -8.95 -6.24 -8.71
N PHE A 78 -9.01 -5.99 -10.02
CA PHE A 78 -7.85 -5.93 -10.90
C PHE A 78 -7.73 -4.54 -11.54
N GLY A 79 -6.49 -4.10 -11.72
CA GLY A 79 -6.15 -2.76 -12.18
C GLY A 79 -5.06 -2.74 -13.25
N PHE A 80 -4.60 -1.54 -13.57
CA PHE A 80 -3.50 -1.31 -14.51
C PHE A 80 -2.15 -1.69 -13.92
N SER A 81 -1.30 -2.32 -14.72
CA SER A 81 0.04 -2.77 -14.32
C SER A 81 1.14 -1.78 -14.70
N SER A 82 0.82 -0.69 -15.40
CA SER A 82 1.76 0.36 -15.80
C SER A 82 1.25 1.74 -15.38
N ILE A 83 2.18 2.60 -14.97
CA ILE A 83 1.90 4.02 -14.70
C ILE A 83 1.49 4.74 -15.98
N ASP A 84 2.00 4.33 -17.14
CA ASP A 84 1.64 4.95 -18.42
C ASP A 84 0.15 4.78 -18.73
N GLN A 85 -0.41 3.61 -18.42
CA GLN A 85 -1.85 3.35 -18.54
C GLN A 85 -2.65 4.22 -17.57
N CYS A 86 -2.15 4.38 -16.34
CA CYS A 86 -2.79 5.23 -15.33
C CYS A 86 -2.81 6.70 -15.75
N VAL A 87 -1.69 7.23 -16.26
CA VAL A 87 -1.59 8.61 -16.74
C VAL A 87 -2.44 8.81 -18.00
N SER A 88 -2.55 7.80 -18.87
CA SER A 88 -3.44 7.86 -20.04
C SER A 88 -4.91 8.06 -19.64
N VAL A 89 -5.37 7.42 -18.56
CA VAL A 89 -6.73 7.65 -18.03
C VAL A 89 -6.88 9.10 -17.55
N TYR A 90 -5.91 9.63 -16.82
CA TYR A 90 -5.94 11.02 -16.37
C TYR A 90 -5.94 12.00 -17.53
N ASN A 91 -5.08 11.79 -18.54
CA ASN A 91 -5.03 12.65 -19.73
C ASN A 91 -6.34 12.60 -20.53
N THR A 92 -7.02 11.45 -20.58
CA THR A 92 -8.34 11.34 -21.22
C THR A 92 -9.38 12.20 -20.50
N VAL A 93 -9.38 12.18 -19.17
CA VAL A 93 -10.28 13.02 -18.36
C VAL A 93 -9.93 14.51 -18.51
N LEU A 94 -8.65 14.85 -18.48
CA LEU A 94 -8.20 16.24 -18.64
C LEU A 94 -8.57 16.80 -20.01
N ARG A 95 -8.42 16.01 -21.07
CA ARG A 95 -8.84 16.38 -22.43
C ARG A 95 -10.35 16.66 -22.50
N GLY A 96 -11.16 15.84 -21.85
CA GLY A 96 -12.61 16.07 -21.75
C GLY A 96 -13.02 17.32 -20.95
N LEU A 97 -12.09 17.92 -20.19
CA LEU A 97 -12.31 19.15 -19.42
C LEU A 97 -11.63 20.39 -20.04
N ASP A 98 -11.05 20.24 -21.24
CA ASP A 98 -10.22 21.23 -21.91
C ASP A 98 -9.06 21.72 -21.03
N LEU A 99 -8.37 20.77 -20.37
CA LEU A 99 -7.19 21.01 -19.55
C LEU A 99 -5.95 20.40 -20.21
N PRO A 100 -4.75 20.98 -19.99
CA PRO A 100 -3.53 20.46 -20.59
C PRO A 100 -3.18 19.06 -20.04
N GLU A 101 -2.65 18.22 -20.92
CA GLU A 101 -2.29 16.84 -20.62
C GLU A 101 -0.92 16.75 -19.91
N PHE A 102 -0.75 15.71 -19.08
CA PHE A 102 0.54 15.41 -18.49
C PHE A 102 1.53 14.90 -19.55
N THR A 103 2.77 15.37 -19.48
CA THR A 103 3.87 14.98 -20.37
C THR A 103 4.98 14.27 -19.59
N ARG A 104 5.67 13.35 -20.28
CA ARG A 104 6.83 12.65 -19.71
C ARG A 104 7.97 13.64 -19.45
N CYS A 105 8.63 13.47 -18.31
CA CYS A 105 9.91 14.10 -18.00
C CYS A 105 10.97 13.61 -18.98
N THR A 106 11.77 14.54 -19.52
CA THR A 106 12.94 14.20 -20.35
C THR A 106 14.24 14.72 -19.72
N LYS A 107 14.17 15.77 -18.90
CA LYS A 107 15.31 16.36 -18.23
C LYS A 107 14.97 16.73 -16.79
N THR A 108 15.98 16.69 -15.93
CA THR A 108 15.91 17.25 -14.57
C THR A 108 16.81 18.47 -14.48
N PHE A 109 16.34 19.49 -13.77
CA PHE A 109 17.08 20.72 -13.52
C PHE A 109 17.35 20.86 -12.02
N PHE A 110 18.44 21.53 -11.69
CA PHE A 110 18.77 21.89 -10.33
C PHE A 110 17.98 23.13 -9.92
N VAL A 111 17.37 23.09 -8.74
CA VAL A 111 16.80 24.26 -8.09
C VAL A 111 17.77 24.69 -7.00
N GLN A 112 18.28 25.91 -7.12
CA GLN A 112 19.07 26.53 -6.08
C GLN A 112 18.12 26.88 -4.93
N GLY A 113 18.22 26.15 -3.82
CA GLY A 113 17.51 26.46 -2.58
C GLY A 113 18.29 27.45 -1.72
N ASP A 114 17.61 28.12 -0.80
CA ASP A 114 18.27 28.87 0.26
C ASP A 114 19.22 27.94 1.02
N CYS A 115 20.42 28.47 1.34
CA CYS A 115 21.66 27.77 1.69
C CYS A 115 21.62 26.67 2.79
N GLN A 116 20.45 26.37 3.36
CA GLN A 116 20.24 25.34 4.38
C GLN A 116 19.48 24.09 3.88
N ASN A 117 18.75 24.19 2.77
CA ASN A 117 18.02 23.06 2.21
C ASN A 117 18.81 22.49 1.04
N GLY A 118 19.29 21.24 1.17
CA GLY A 118 20.11 20.57 0.16
C GLY A 118 19.51 20.60 -1.25
N VAL A 119 20.32 20.20 -2.24
CA VAL A 119 19.99 20.28 -3.67
C VAL A 119 18.61 19.70 -3.98
N SER A 120 17.71 20.55 -4.50
CA SER A 120 16.38 20.16 -4.95
C SER A 120 16.36 20.02 -6.47
N TYR A 121 15.55 19.08 -6.97
CA TYR A 121 15.43 18.79 -8.39
C TYR A 121 14.04 19.13 -8.88
N THR A 122 13.99 19.79 -10.03
CA THR A 122 12.79 20.10 -10.81
C THR A 122 12.90 19.41 -12.17
N SER A 123 11.82 19.34 -12.94
CA SER A 123 11.79 18.69 -14.25
C SER A 123 10.71 19.33 -15.13
N ASN A 124 10.87 19.18 -16.44
CA ASN A 124 10.00 19.71 -17.50
C ASN A 124 8.70 18.93 -17.74
N GLY A 125 8.42 17.90 -16.92
CA GLY A 125 7.24 17.06 -17.08
C GLY A 125 6.58 16.71 -15.75
N ALA A 126 5.68 15.74 -15.80
CA ALA A 126 4.84 15.38 -14.68
C ALA A 126 5.59 14.66 -13.56
N ARG A 127 5.27 15.05 -12.33
CA ARG A 127 5.85 14.53 -11.10
C ARG A 127 4.83 13.75 -10.29
N ILE A 128 5.21 12.54 -9.94
CA ILE A 128 4.43 11.67 -9.08
C ILE A 128 4.68 12.03 -7.62
N ARG A 129 3.60 12.28 -6.89
CA ARG A 129 3.58 12.63 -5.47
C ARG A 129 3.21 11.44 -4.60
N GLU A 130 2.38 10.53 -5.09
CA GLU A 130 1.96 9.34 -4.34
C GLU A 130 1.56 8.21 -5.30
N ILE A 131 1.93 6.97 -4.94
CA ILE A 131 1.58 5.75 -5.68
C ILE A 131 1.09 4.70 -4.69
N HIS A 132 -0.04 4.05 -4.96
CA HIS A 132 -0.43 2.85 -4.23
C HIS A 132 -0.26 1.63 -5.14
N ILE A 133 0.57 0.69 -4.71
CA ILE A 133 0.74 -0.60 -5.39
C ILE A 133 -0.03 -1.67 -4.63
N THR A 134 -0.63 -2.60 -5.35
CA THR A 134 -1.55 -3.58 -4.77
C THR A 134 -1.43 -4.94 -5.43
N THR A 135 -1.47 -6.00 -4.64
CA THR A 135 -1.56 -7.39 -5.10
C THR A 135 -2.66 -8.10 -4.34
N ASN A 136 -3.50 -8.87 -5.04
CA ASN A 136 -4.44 -9.78 -4.40
C ASN A 136 -3.86 -11.18 -4.34
N THR A 137 -4.08 -11.84 -3.23
CA THR A 137 -3.69 -13.21 -2.96
C THR A 137 -4.94 -14.01 -2.60
N ALA A 138 -5.05 -15.23 -3.10
CA ALA A 138 -6.06 -16.18 -2.67
C ALA A 138 -5.48 -17.07 -1.57
N VAL A 139 -6.19 -17.20 -0.44
CA VAL A 139 -5.82 -18.09 0.67
C VAL A 139 -6.86 -19.20 0.92
N GLY A 140 -7.91 -19.25 0.10
CA GLY A 140 -9.00 -20.20 0.23
C GLY A 140 -10.09 -19.77 1.21
N GLU A 141 -11.28 -20.33 1.03
CA GLU A 141 -12.46 -19.99 1.81
C GLU A 141 -12.25 -20.23 3.32
N GLY A 142 -12.69 -19.26 4.13
CA GLY A 142 -12.60 -19.32 5.59
C GLY A 142 -11.21 -19.09 6.19
N ASN A 143 -10.15 -19.02 5.39
CA ASN A 143 -8.77 -18.87 5.90
C ASN A 143 -8.32 -17.41 6.11
N VAL A 144 -9.07 -16.45 5.58
CA VAL A 144 -8.67 -15.03 5.50
C VAL A 144 -8.33 -14.43 6.87
N LEU A 145 -9.18 -14.65 7.88
CA LEU A 145 -8.99 -14.06 9.21
C LEU A 145 -7.75 -14.63 9.90
N ASP A 146 -7.55 -15.94 9.82
CA ASP A 146 -6.42 -16.60 10.47
C ASP A 146 -5.12 -16.26 9.76
N TYR A 147 -5.14 -16.14 8.43
CA TYR A 147 -4.00 -15.63 7.67
C TYR A 147 -3.61 -14.20 8.06
N ILE A 148 -4.58 -13.27 8.15
CA ILE A 148 -4.33 -11.88 8.57
C ILE A 148 -3.83 -11.81 10.02
N LYS A 149 -4.38 -12.61 10.93
CA LYS A 149 -3.88 -12.73 12.32
C LYS A 149 -2.44 -13.22 12.34
N GLY A 150 -2.11 -14.25 11.56
CA GLY A 150 -0.74 -14.73 11.39
C GLY A 150 0.19 -13.61 10.94
N LEU A 151 -0.15 -12.92 9.85
CA LEU A 151 0.62 -11.78 9.34
C LEU A 151 0.83 -10.67 10.40
N SER A 152 -0.14 -10.46 11.28
CA SER A 152 -0.05 -9.44 12.33
C SER A 152 0.97 -9.74 13.43
N THR A 153 1.54 -10.94 13.47
CA THR A 153 2.67 -11.27 14.36
C THR A 153 4.01 -10.81 13.77
N GLN A 154 4.05 -10.58 12.46
CA GLN A 154 5.30 -10.33 11.74
C GLN A 154 5.57 -8.85 11.58
N ARG A 155 6.85 -8.48 11.70
CA ARG A 155 7.30 -7.13 11.37
C ARG A 155 7.61 -7.00 9.89
N TYR A 156 7.33 -5.81 9.37
CA TYR A 156 7.74 -5.42 8.04
C TYR A 156 8.67 -4.20 8.12
N ARG A 157 9.91 -4.38 7.65
CA ARG A 157 10.97 -3.38 7.75
C ARG A 157 11.13 -2.89 9.20
N ASN A 158 11.04 -1.58 9.41
CA ASN A 158 11.15 -0.93 10.72
C ASN A 158 9.78 -0.70 11.39
N SER A 159 8.70 -1.17 10.78
CA SER A 159 7.34 -0.93 11.24
C SER A 159 6.77 -2.11 12.03
N THR A 160 5.95 -1.80 13.02
CA THR A 160 5.22 -2.76 13.85
C THR A 160 3.82 -2.99 13.30
N PRO A 161 3.35 -4.24 13.26
CA PRO A 161 1.99 -4.55 12.84
C PRO A 161 0.98 -4.02 13.87
N TYR A 162 -0.18 -3.59 13.38
CA TYR A 162 -1.34 -3.22 14.17
C TYR A 162 -2.56 -3.91 13.56
N LEU A 163 -3.05 -4.94 14.26
CA LEU A 163 -4.26 -5.65 13.90
C LEU A 163 -5.48 -4.85 14.38
N TYR A 164 -6.43 -4.61 13.47
CA TYR A 164 -7.68 -3.95 13.84
C TYR A 164 -8.58 -4.87 14.67
N PRO A 165 -9.46 -4.33 15.55
CA PRO A 165 -10.29 -5.14 16.45
C PRO A 165 -11.17 -6.20 15.76
N ASN A 166 -11.56 -5.95 14.51
CA ASN A 166 -12.35 -6.89 13.72
C ASN A 166 -11.55 -8.05 13.10
N GLY A 167 -10.22 -8.07 13.26
CA GLY A 167 -9.32 -9.08 12.70
C GLY A 167 -9.23 -9.13 11.17
N ARG A 168 -9.89 -8.20 10.46
CA ARG A 168 -10.02 -8.19 8.99
C ARG A 168 -9.01 -7.30 8.28
N SER A 169 -8.19 -6.58 9.03
CA SER A 169 -7.16 -5.70 8.49
C SER A 169 -6.00 -5.58 9.44
N VAL A 170 -4.81 -5.49 8.89
CA VAL A 170 -3.56 -5.19 9.59
C VAL A 170 -2.82 -4.12 8.80
N ASP A 171 -2.24 -3.14 9.48
CA ASP A 171 -1.30 -2.20 8.88
C ASP A 171 0.03 -2.22 9.64
N TRP A 172 1.11 -1.72 9.03
CA TRP A 172 2.38 -1.57 9.73
C TRP A 172 2.72 -0.10 9.90
N ARG A 173 2.90 0.31 11.16
CA ARG A 173 3.17 1.69 11.55
C ARG A 173 4.52 1.82 12.22
N THR A 174 5.10 3.01 12.16
CA THR A 174 6.27 3.34 12.99
C THR A 174 5.82 3.56 14.43
N LYS A 175 6.78 3.56 15.38
CA LYS A 175 6.50 3.82 16.80
C LYS A 175 5.78 5.16 17.05
N SER A 176 6.05 6.17 16.23
CA SER A 176 5.41 7.49 16.34
C SER A 176 4.06 7.56 15.60
N GLY A 177 3.60 6.47 14.98
CA GLY A 177 2.42 6.45 14.11
C GLY A 177 2.62 7.12 12.75
N SER A 178 3.73 7.85 12.56
CA SER A 178 4.02 8.56 11.31
C SER A 178 4.46 7.59 10.21
N THR A 179 3.79 7.66 9.07
CA THR A 179 4.10 6.85 7.88
C THR A 179 4.43 7.76 6.71
N SER A 180 5.42 8.65 6.88
CA SER A 180 5.80 9.64 5.87
C SER A 180 6.39 9.03 4.59
N LEU A 181 6.96 7.83 4.68
CA LEU A 181 7.56 7.10 3.55
C LEU A 181 6.57 6.11 2.93
N LEU A 182 6.16 5.14 3.74
CA LEU A 182 5.45 3.96 3.30
C LEU A 182 4.33 3.64 4.29
N TYR A 183 3.14 3.37 3.79
CA TYR A 183 2.03 2.84 4.57
C TYR A 183 1.58 1.49 3.96
N PRO A 184 2.10 0.38 4.47
CA PRO A 184 1.71 -0.97 4.05
C PRO A 184 0.49 -1.45 4.87
N SER A 185 -0.44 -2.10 4.18
CA SER A 185 -1.67 -2.65 4.76
C SER A 185 -2.03 -3.98 4.09
N VAL A 186 -2.62 -4.87 4.88
CA VAL A 186 -3.22 -6.10 4.39
C VAL A 186 -4.65 -6.19 4.91
N TYR A 187 -5.60 -6.51 4.05
CA TYR A 187 -7.00 -6.58 4.44
C TYR A 187 -7.82 -7.59 3.64
N ASP A 188 -8.92 -8.03 4.26
CA ASP A 188 -9.96 -8.82 3.62
C ASP A 188 -10.69 -7.99 2.57
N LYS A 189 -10.54 -8.38 1.30
CA LYS A 189 -11.13 -7.64 0.17
C LYS A 189 -12.64 -7.84 0.08
N ALA A 190 -13.15 -9.02 0.42
CA ALA A 190 -14.59 -9.31 0.39
C ALA A 190 -15.33 -8.43 1.41
N ALA A 191 -14.84 -8.40 2.65
CA ALA A 191 -15.41 -7.55 3.70
C ALA A 191 -15.27 -6.05 3.37
N ASN A 192 -14.16 -5.65 2.73
CA ASN A 192 -13.98 -4.27 2.28
C ASN A 192 -15.04 -3.87 1.25
N LEU A 193 -15.30 -4.72 0.26
CA LEU A 193 -16.33 -4.49 -0.76
C LEU A 193 -17.73 -4.44 -0.14
N ALA A 194 -18.07 -5.39 0.72
CA ALA A 194 -19.36 -5.46 1.39
C ALA A 194 -19.63 -4.24 2.29
N ASN A 195 -18.64 -3.79 3.06
CA ASN A 195 -18.84 -2.71 4.03
C ASN A 195 -18.72 -1.30 3.43
N LYS A 196 -17.85 -1.11 2.43
CA LYS A 196 -17.56 0.23 1.89
C LYS A 196 -18.18 0.50 0.53
N ASN A 197 -18.25 -0.50 -0.33
CA ASN A 197 -18.62 -0.33 -1.73
C ASN A 197 -20.10 -0.61 -1.96
N LEU A 198 -20.59 -1.75 -1.45
CA LEU A 198 -21.98 -2.18 -1.61
C LEU A 198 -22.99 -1.12 -1.11
N PRO A 199 -22.82 -0.46 0.07
CA PRO A 199 -23.78 0.53 0.54
C PRO A 199 -23.82 1.79 -0.34
N LYS A 200 -22.72 2.14 -1.02
CA LYS A 200 -22.69 3.27 -1.95
C LYS A 200 -23.47 2.94 -3.22
N ILE A 201 -23.28 1.73 -3.74
CA ILE A 201 -23.97 1.25 -4.94
C ILE A 201 -25.47 1.13 -4.68
N ILE A 202 -25.88 0.60 -3.52
CA ILE A 202 -27.30 0.55 -3.13
C ILE A 202 -27.90 1.96 -3.10
N ARG A 203 -27.20 2.94 -2.53
CA ARG A 203 -27.69 4.33 -2.46
C ARG A 203 -27.79 5.01 -3.83
N GLU A 204 -26.91 4.67 -4.78
CA GLU A 204 -26.83 5.34 -6.08
C GLU A 204 -27.68 4.66 -7.17
N PHE A 205 -27.72 3.32 -7.17
CA PHE A 205 -28.38 2.52 -8.22
C PHE A 205 -29.55 1.68 -7.71
N GLY A 206 -29.68 1.47 -6.39
CA GLY A 206 -30.71 0.62 -5.79
C GLY A 206 -30.33 -0.86 -5.65
N GLU A 207 -31.06 -1.60 -4.81
CA GLU A 207 -30.76 -3.00 -4.46
C GLU A 207 -31.02 -3.98 -5.63
N ASN A 208 -31.97 -3.70 -6.50
CA ASN A 208 -32.30 -4.57 -7.65
C ASN A 208 -31.47 -4.29 -8.91
N SER A 209 -30.52 -3.35 -8.83
CA SER A 209 -29.73 -2.90 -9.97
C SER A 209 -28.75 -3.97 -10.49
N PRO A 210 -28.44 -3.99 -11.80
CA PRO A 210 -27.40 -4.87 -12.34
C PRO A 210 -26.02 -4.58 -11.72
N GLU A 211 -25.74 -3.33 -11.33
CA GLU A 211 -24.54 -2.92 -10.61
C GLU A 211 -24.43 -3.59 -9.24
N HIS A 212 -25.53 -3.62 -8.48
CA HIS A 212 -25.59 -4.30 -7.19
C HIS A 212 -25.32 -5.79 -7.34
N LYS A 213 -26.01 -6.47 -8.28
CA LYS A 213 -25.81 -7.90 -8.56
C LYS A 213 -24.37 -8.21 -8.95
N TYR A 214 -23.76 -7.37 -9.79
CA TYR A 214 -22.34 -7.54 -10.17
C TYR A 214 -21.41 -7.47 -8.95
N VAL A 215 -21.58 -6.48 -8.07
CA VAL A 215 -20.73 -6.37 -6.87
C VAL A 215 -21.01 -7.48 -5.87
N GLN A 216 -22.24 -7.97 -5.78
CA GLN A 216 -22.57 -9.14 -4.97
C GLN A 216 -21.83 -10.39 -5.47
N SER A 217 -21.85 -10.68 -6.78
CA SER A 217 -21.07 -11.77 -7.37
C SER A 217 -19.56 -11.59 -7.17
N LEU A 218 -19.06 -10.35 -7.17
CA LEU A 218 -17.67 -10.04 -6.85
C LEU A 218 -17.31 -10.32 -5.39
N ILE A 219 -18.21 -10.01 -4.45
CA ILE A 219 -18.03 -10.31 -3.03
C ILE A 219 -17.98 -11.81 -2.83
N GLU A 220 -18.93 -12.55 -3.39
CA GLU A 220 -18.98 -14.02 -3.34
C GLU A 220 -17.71 -14.64 -3.93
N TYR A 221 -17.28 -14.17 -5.10
CA TYR A 221 -16.02 -14.57 -5.71
C TYR A 221 -14.82 -14.35 -4.76
N CYS A 222 -14.78 -13.21 -4.07
CA CYS A 222 -13.71 -12.90 -3.12
C CYS A 222 -13.79 -13.77 -1.85
N GLN A 223 -14.99 -14.19 -1.43
CA GLN A 223 -15.20 -15.05 -0.26
C GLN A 223 -14.73 -16.48 -0.54
N ILE A 224 -15.18 -17.07 -1.66
CA ILE A 224 -14.82 -18.42 -2.09
C ILE A 224 -13.30 -18.57 -2.24
N ASN A 225 -12.66 -17.59 -2.88
CA ASN A 225 -11.20 -17.63 -3.08
C ASN A 225 -10.41 -17.18 -1.84
N GLY A 226 -11.07 -16.66 -0.81
CA GLY A 226 -10.42 -16.06 0.36
C GLY A 226 -9.45 -14.94 -0.03
N VAL A 227 -9.94 -13.86 -0.62
CA VAL A 227 -9.08 -12.82 -1.19
C VAL A 227 -8.53 -11.88 -0.11
N VAL A 228 -7.22 -11.93 0.05
CA VAL A 228 -6.43 -11.03 0.89
C VAL A 228 -5.68 -10.03 0.00
N ARG A 229 -5.87 -8.75 0.26
CA ARG A 229 -5.22 -7.67 -0.51
C ARG A 229 -4.01 -7.12 0.25
N PHE A 230 -2.86 -7.15 -0.41
CA PHE A 230 -1.62 -6.50 0.02
C PHE A 230 -1.48 -5.16 -0.68
N GLU A 231 -1.58 -4.07 0.07
CA GLU A 231 -1.53 -2.70 -0.44
C GLU A 231 -0.36 -1.95 0.19
N GLN A 232 0.40 -1.21 -0.62
CA GLN A 232 1.48 -0.35 -0.14
C GLN A 232 1.32 1.05 -0.71
N LYS A 233 1.15 2.03 0.17
CA LYS A 233 1.08 3.45 -0.18
C LYS A 233 2.46 4.08 -0.09
N LEU A 234 3.01 4.46 -1.24
CA LEU A 234 4.31 5.09 -1.44
C LEU A 234 4.11 6.61 -1.48
N LYS A 235 4.49 7.29 -0.39
CA LYS A 235 4.31 8.74 -0.27
C LYS A 235 5.46 9.51 -0.91
N ASN A 236 5.25 10.81 -1.09
CA ASN A 236 6.17 11.73 -1.77
C ASN A 236 7.63 11.61 -1.30
N GLU A 237 7.85 11.50 0.02
CA GLU A 237 9.20 11.39 0.58
C GLU A 237 9.89 10.07 0.20
N TYR A 238 9.15 8.96 0.11
CA TYR A 238 9.70 7.69 -0.38
C TYR A 238 10.05 7.78 -1.86
N LEU A 239 9.15 8.36 -2.68
CA LEU A 239 9.41 8.54 -4.11
C LEU A 239 10.61 9.45 -4.34
N ARG A 240 10.79 10.50 -3.52
CA ARG A 240 11.94 11.39 -3.57
C ARG A 240 13.25 10.67 -3.29
N ARG A 241 13.31 9.88 -2.23
CA ARG A 241 14.53 9.17 -1.82
C ARG A 241 14.97 8.09 -2.82
N ASN A 242 14.03 7.52 -3.56
CA ASN A 242 14.29 6.46 -4.53
C ASN A 242 14.27 6.97 -5.99
N ASN A 243 14.26 8.29 -6.22
CA ASN A 243 14.23 8.90 -7.56
C ASN A 243 13.03 8.45 -8.44
N LEU A 244 11.89 8.13 -7.83
CA LEU A 244 10.68 7.63 -8.51
C LEU A 244 9.65 8.71 -8.86
N ARG A 245 10.01 10.00 -8.70
CA ARG A 245 9.07 11.11 -8.87
C ARG A 245 8.89 11.53 -10.33
N PHE A 246 9.91 11.38 -11.18
CA PHE A 246 9.88 11.94 -12.54
C PHE A 246 9.34 10.91 -13.53
N TRP A 247 8.06 11.02 -13.87
CA TRP A 247 7.43 10.08 -14.81
C TRP A 247 8.10 10.19 -16.19
N GLY A 248 8.62 9.07 -16.72
CA GLY A 248 9.38 9.04 -17.98
C GLY A 248 10.90 8.89 -17.79
N LEU A 249 11.43 9.27 -16.63
CA LEU A 249 12.85 9.05 -16.26
C LEU A 249 13.00 7.99 -15.15
N ALA A 250 11.99 7.85 -14.29
CA ALA A 250 12.00 6.90 -13.19
C ALA A 250 11.86 5.45 -13.67
N ASP A 251 12.65 4.56 -13.08
CA ASP A 251 12.50 3.11 -13.25
C ASP A 251 11.56 2.54 -12.17
N PHE A 252 10.37 2.12 -12.58
CA PHE A 252 9.37 1.54 -11.68
C PHE A 252 9.53 0.03 -11.47
N SER A 253 10.51 -0.63 -12.13
CA SER A 253 10.77 -2.07 -11.97
C SER A 253 11.06 -2.44 -10.50
N VAL A 254 11.77 -1.56 -9.77
CA VAL A 254 12.13 -1.67 -8.35
C VAL A 254 10.90 -1.85 -7.43
N LEU A 255 9.72 -1.40 -7.87
CA LEU A 255 8.48 -1.60 -7.10
C LEU A 255 8.06 -3.07 -7.04
N SER A 256 8.47 -3.89 -8.00
CA SER A 256 8.22 -5.33 -8.01
C SER A 256 8.93 -6.01 -6.84
N ASP A 257 10.21 -5.70 -6.63
CA ASP A 257 11.00 -6.24 -5.53
C ASP A 257 10.46 -5.77 -4.18
N LEU A 258 10.06 -4.49 -4.11
CA LEU A 258 9.41 -3.93 -2.92
C LEU A 258 8.12 -4.69 -2.57
N GLN A 259 7.28 -4.97 -3.55
CA GLN A 259 6.02 -5.68 -3.35
C GLN A 259 6.24 -7.16 -3.01
N ASN A 260 7.19 -7.82 -3.67
CA ASN A 260 7.52 -9.22 -3.40
C ASN A 260 8.02 -9.39 -1.95
N GLN A 261 8.90 -8.50 -1.48
CA GLN A 261 9.33 -8.47 -0.07
C GLN A 261 8.17 -8.34 0.93
N PHE A 262 7.09 -7.66 0.54
CA PHE A 262 5.89 -7.51 1.37
C PHE A 262 4.99 -8.75 1.30
N LEU A 263 4.89 -9.36 0.12
CA LEU A 263 4.17 -10.62 -0.07
C LEU A 263 4.80 -11.78 0.68
N ASP A 264 6.13 -11.77 0.87
CA ASP A 264 6.90 -12.84 1.53
C ASP A 264 6.99 -12.69 3.06
N ILE A 265 6.21 -11.79 3.66
CA ILE A 265 6.14 -11.67 5.13
C ILE A 265 5.69 -12.99 5.78
N ASP A 266 4.78 -13.71 5.12
CA ASP A 266 4.24 -14.98 5.58
C ASP A 266 5.25 -16.13 5.52
N GLN A 267 6.28 -16.08 4.67
CA GLN A 267 7.36 -17.08 4.69
C GLN A 267 8.09 -17.13 6.03
N LYS A 268 8.01 -16.06 6.83
CA LYS A 268 8.57 -16.01 8.20
C LYS A 268 7.66 -16.68 9.24
N LEU A 269 6.39 -16.94 8.92
CA LEU A 269 5.41 -17.58 9.81
C LEU A 269 5.58 -19.10 9.89
N THR A 270 6.21 -19.72 8.89
CA THR A 270 6.42 -21.18 8.84
C THR A 270 7.20 -21.72 10.05
N VAL A 271 7.78 -20.83 10.88
CA VAL A 271 8.62 -21.16 12.03
C VAL A 271 7.85 -21.31 13.35
N THR A 272 6.57 -20.94 13.44
CA THR A 272 5.94 -20.65 14.74
C THR A 272 5.24 -21.84 15.43
N ALA A 273 5.35 -23.06 14.91
CA ALA A 273 4.82 -24.27 15.56
C ALA A 273 5.98 -25.18 16.02
N MET A 274 6.74 -24.80 17.06
CA MET A 274 7.99 -25.50 17.36
C MET A 274 8.34 -25.61 18.86
N ASN A 275 8.64 -26.85 19.28
CA ASN A 275 9.26 -27.24 20.55
C ASN A 275 10.74 -26.73 20.66
N PHE A 276 11.34 -26.79 21.85
CA PHE A 276 12.68 -26.28 22.17
C PHE A 276 13.79 -26.73 21.20
N GLU A 277 13.80 -28.02 20.85
CA GLU A 277 14.77 -28.61 19.91
C GLU A 277 14.60 -28.05 18.50
N THR A 278 13.35 -27.85 18.07
CA THR A 278 13.04 -27.41 16.70
C THR A 278 13.40 -25.93 16.44
N ILE A 279 13.36 -25.02 17.42
CA ILE A 279 13.82 -23.63 17.21
C ILE A 279 15.34 -23.57 17.05
N ALA A 280 16.07 -24.33 17.87
CA ALA A 280 17.51 -24.40 17.77
C ALA A 280 17.95 -25.05 16.43
N GLU A 281 17.28 -26.12 16.01
CA GLU A 281 17.50 -26.71 14.69
C GLU A 281 17.15 -25.74 13.56
N HIS A 282 15.99 -25.07 13.65
CA HIS A 282 15.54 -24.14 12.61
C HIS A 282 16.48 -22.94 12.44
N LEU A 283 17.05 -22.41 13.52
CA LEU A 283 18.07 -21.35 13.46
C LEU A 283 19.33 -21.81 12.69
N VAL A 284 19.70 -23.08 12.80
CA VAL A 284 20.83 -23.68 12.07
C VAL A 284 20.45 -23.93 10.62
N THR A 285 19.33 -24.62 10.37
CA THR A 285 18.84 -24.96 9.02
C THR A 285 18.55 -23.70 8.17
N SER A 286 18.07 -22.63 8.80
CA SER A 286 17.83 -21.33 8.14
C SER A 286 19.12 -20.52 7.88
N GLY A 287 20.30 -21.05 8.24
CA GLY A 287 21.57 -20.34 8.10
C GLY A 287 21.66 -19.06 8.93
N VAL A 288 20.90 -18.94 10.02
CA VAL A 288 20.91 -17.75 10.89
C VAL A 288 22.11 -17.78 11.84
N VAL A 289 22.49 -18.97 12.30
CA VAL A 289 23.66 -19.23 13.15
C VAL A 289 24.42 -20.45 12.63
N SER A 290 25.75 -20.40 12.71
CA SER A 290 26.64 -21.48 12.25
C SER A 290 27.06 -22.46 13.36
N SER A 291 26.79 -22.13 14.63
CA SER A 291 27.22 -22.93 15.78
C SER A 291 26.03 -23.37 16.62
N THR A 292 26.04 -24.64 17.02
CA THR A 292 25.06 -25.26 17.91
C THR A 292 24.92 -24.48 19.22
N LYS A 293 26.04 -24.03 19.80
CA LYS A 293 26.05 -23.22 21.03
C LYS A 293 25.28 -21.90 20.85
N ALA A 294 25.56 -21.19 19.75
CA ALA A 294 24.87 -19.93 19.45
C ALA A 294 23.38 -20.13 19.20
N SER A 295 23.00 -21.27 18.62
CA SER A 295 21.61 -21.64 18.42
C SER A 295 20.88 -21.88 19.74
N PHE A 296 21.40 -22.76 20.59
CA PHE A 296 20.82 -23.05 21.90
C PHE A 296 20.69 -21.81 22.77
N THR A 297 21.73 -20.95 22.83
CA THR A 297 21.63 -19.68 23.57
C THR A 297 20.49 -18.80 23.03
N THR A 298 20.34 -18.69 21.71
CA THR A 298 19.27 -17.89 21.10
C THR A 298 17.88 -18.48 21.39
N ALA A 299 17.75 -19.81 21.39
CA ALA A 299 16.52 -20.50 21.78
C ALA A 299 16.16 -20.27 23.27
N THR A 300 17.15 -20.18 24.16
CA THR A 300 16.91 -19.82 25.57
C THR A 300 16.26 -18.45 25.71
N TYR A 301 16.72 -17.43 24.97
CA TYR A 301 16.09 -16.09 24.97
C TYR A 301 14.63 -16.14 24.50
N PHE A 302 14.30 -16.98 23.53
CA PHE A 302 12.92 -17.19 23.10
C PHE A 302 12.05 -17.79 24.22
N TYR A 303 12.55 -18.79 24.94
CA TYR A 303 11.79 -19.43 26.00
C TYR A 303 11.56 -18.50 27.20
N MET A 304 12.60 -17.78 27.61
CA MET A 304 12.51 -16.72 28.61
C MET A 304 11.43 -15.70 28.24
N TRP A 305 11.38 -15.29 26.96
CA TRP A 305 10.33 -14.41 26.45
C TRP A 305 8.94 -15.04 26.54
N MET A 306 8.81 -16.33 26.17
CA MET A 306 7.54 -17.06 26.26
C MET A 306 7.01 -17.16 27.69
N GLN A 307 7.90 -17.31 28.68
CA GLN A 307 7.56 -17.31 30.09
C GLN A 307 7.21 -15.92 30.65
N GLY A 308 7.28 -14.88 29.83
CA GLY A 308 6.97 -13.50 30.23
C GLY A 308 8.15 -12.75 30.86
N GLN A 309 9.39 -13.21 30.65
CA GLN A 309 10.56 -12.49 31.14
C GLN A 309 10.81 -11.21 30.32
N ASP A 310 11.05 -10.10 31.00
CA ASP A 310 11.46 -8.84 30.40
C ASP A 310 12.96 -8.81 30.09
N PHE A 311 13.33 -8.21 28.95
CA PHE A 311 14.72 -8.03 28.54
C PHE A 311 15.14 -6.57 28.52
N ASP A 312 16.35 -6.32 29.00
CA ASP A 312 17.03 -5.05 28.80
C ASP A 312 17.60 -4.95 27.38
N PHE A 313 16.87 -4.25 26.49
CA PHE A 313 17.27 -4.04 25.10
C PHE A 313 18.44 -3.08 24.90
N THR A 314 19.04 -2.53 25.96
CA THR A 314 20.30 -1.77 25.83
C THR A 314 21.51 -2.70 25.66
N LYS A 315 21.45 -3.92 26.22
CA LYS A 315 22.53 -4.92 26.18
C LYS A 315 22.78 -5.47 24.78
N SER A 316 24.05 -5.56 24.38
CA SER A 316 24.49 -6.06 23.07
C SER A 316 24.07 -7.51 22.81
N ALA A 317 24.11 -8.37 23.84
CA ALA A 317 23.67 -9.76 23.75
C ALA A 317 22.18 -9.87 23.39
N VAL A 318 21.32 -9.13 24.10
CA VAL A 318 19.86 -9.08 23.83
C VAL A 318 19.60 -8.59 22.42
N LYS A 319 20.28 -7.52 21.97
CA LYS A 319 20.17 -7.01 20.59
C LYS A 319 20.54 -8.07 19.55
N THR A 320 21.61 -8.83 19.80
CA THR A 320 22.10 -9.90 18.91
C THR A 320 21.10 -11.05 18.81
N HIS A 321 20.63 -11.58 19.94
CA HIS A 321 19.68 -12.69 19.95
C HIS A 321 18.32 -12.27 19.40
N ARG A 322 17.85 -11.06 19.71
CA ARG A 322 16.67 -10.48 19.07
C ARG A 322 16.83 -10.40 17.55
N ALA A 323 17.98 -9.93 17.04
CA ALA A 323 18.20 -9.84 15.60
C ALA A 323 18.16 -11.22 14.91
N ARG A 324 18.70 -12.26 15.56
CA ARG A 324 18.64 -13.66 15.09
C ARG A 324 17.20 -14.18 15.09
N LEU A 325 16.46 -14.02 16.19
CA LEU A 325 15.06 -14.44 16.30
C LEU A 325 14.16 -13.71 15.28
N ARG A 326 14.43 -12.44 14.98
CA ARG A 326 13.68 -11.69 13.94
C ARG A 326 13.88 -12.25 12.53
N ARG A 327 14.98 -12.95 12.25
CA ARG A 327 15.18 -13.63 10.96
C ARG A 327 14.26 -14.83 10.79
N ILE A 328 13.79 -15.41 11.89
CA ILE A 328 12.85 -16.53 11.92
C ILE A 328 11.43 -16.10 12.36
N GLY A 329 11.12 -14.82 12.27
CA GLY A 329 9.76 -14.30 12.51
C GLY A 329 9.37 -14.06 13.96
N ILE A 330 10.30 -14.08 14.91
CA ILE A 330 10.01 -13.84 16.33
C ILE A 330 10.64 -12.52 16.81
N ASP A 331 9.87 -11.64 17.45
CA ASP A 331 10.38 -10.41 18.08
C ASP A 331 10.10 -10.37 19.59
N ILE A 332 11.11 -10.75 20.38
CA ILE A 332 11.07 -10.78 21.84
C ILE A 332 10.89 -9.39 22.50
N ALA A 333 10.88 -8.30 21.72
CA ALA A 333 10.57 -6.95 22.21
C ALA A 333 9.07 -6.62 22.17
N GLN A 334 8.22 -7.53 21.71
CA GLN A 334 6.77 -7.40 21.83
C GLN A 334 6.27 -8.21 23.03
N PRO A 335 5.15 -7.84 23.66
CA PRO A 335 4.56 -8.68 24.70
C PRO A 335 4.23 -10.06 24.11
N CYS A 336 4.59 -11.12 24.84
CA CYS A 336 4.27 -12.48 24.45
C CYS A 336 2.75 -12.66 24.50
N ASN A 337 2.11 -12.77 23.33
CA ASN A 337 0.69 -13.04 23.25
C ASN A 337 0.45 -14.54 23.07
N ILE A 338 0.38 -15.29 24.17
CA ILE A 338 0.21 -16.75 24.16
C ILE A 338 -1.03 -17.18 23.35
N SER A 339 -2.06 -16.34 23.25
CA SER A 339 -3.24 -16.61 22.41
C SER A 339 -2.94 -16.59 20.90
N GLN A 340 -1.89 -15.88 20.47
CA GLN A 340 -1.37 -15.87 19.10
C GLN A 340 -0.39 -17.01 18.83
N PHE A 341 0.20 -17.59 19.88
CA PHE A 341 1.21 -18.65 19.81
C PHE A 341 0.69 -20.01 20.31
N GLN A 342 -0.63 -20.19 20.46
CA GLN A 342 -1.17 -21.43 21.01
C GLN A 342 -0.65 -22.65 20.23
N PRO A 343 0.18 -23.51 20.86
CA PRO A 343 0.39 -24.84 20.33
C PRO A 343 -0.87 -25.60 20.75
N VAL A 344 -1.91 -25.50 19.94
CA VAL A 344 -2.97 -26.48 20.02
C VAL A 344 -2.31 -27.79 19.60
N ILE A 345 -1.86 -28.60 20.56
CA ILE A 345 -1.66 -30.04 20.37
C ILE A 345 -3.05 -30.64 20.21
N VAL A 346 -3.68 -30.31 19.10
CA VAL A 346 -4.76 -31.06 18.47
C VAL A 346 -4.22 -31.23 17.07
N LYS A 347 -3.90 -32.50 16.75
CA LYS A 347 -3.52 -32.96 15.42
C LYS A 347 -4.33 -32.24 14.36
N ASN A 348 -3.75 -31.23 13.72
CA ASN A 348 -4.05 -30.63 12.42
C ASN A 348 -3.42 -29.24 12.36
N VAL A 349 -2.11 -29.17 12.07
CA VAL A 349 -1.52 -27.94 11.52
C VAL A 349 -2.17 -27.75 10.15
N ARG A 350 -3.18 -26.88 10.06
CA ARG A 350 -3.81 -26.54 8.78
C ARG A 350 -2.87 -25.59 8.04
N SER A 351 -2.19 -26.08 7.00
CA SER A 351 -1.41 -25.23 6.10
C SER A 351 -2.34 -24.40 5.23
N ILE A 352 -2.14 -23.07 5.23
CA ILE A 352 -2.84 -22.16 4.33
C ILE A 352 -1.94 -21.98 3.11
N GLU A 353 -2.37 -22.48 1.95
CA GLU A 353 -1.62 -22.32 0.70
C GLU A 353 -2.00 -21.03 0.00
N LYS A 354 -0.96 -20.34 -0.49
CA LYS A 354 -1.08 -19.07 -1.20
C LYS A 354 -1.19 -19.32 -2.69
N ALA A 355 -2.24 -18.80 -3.32
CA ALA A 355 -2.41 -18.88 -4.77
C ALA A 355 -2.54 -17.48 -5.41
N ASN A 356 -2.11 -17.39 -6.67
CA ASN A 356 -2.35 -16.21 -7.50
C ASN A 356 -3.83 -16.15 -7.87
N LEU A 357 -4.46 -15.00 -7.62
CA LEU A 357 -5.86 -14.79 -7.97
C LEU A 357 -6.00 -14.54 -9.48
N THR A 358 -6.79 -15.36 -10.17
CA THR A 358 -7.16 -15.15 -11.57
C THR A 358 -8.42 -14.30 -11.65
N ALA A 359 -8.64 -13.59 -12.76
CA ALA A 359 -9.89 -12.85 -12.95
C ALA A 359 -10.95 -13.80 -13.55
N PRO A 360 -12.18 -13.83 -13.02
CA PRO A 360 -13.24 -14.65 -13.60
C PRO A 360 -13.66 -14.10 -14.97
N ASN A 361 -14.22 -14.94 -15.83
CA ASN A 361 -14.54 -14.59 -17.23
C ASN A 361 -15.52 -13.41 -17.36
N TRP A 362 -16.43 -13.26 -16.40
CA TRP A 362 -17.40 -12.17 -16.36
C TRP A 362 -16.82 -10.84 -15.82
N TYR A 363 -15.57 -10.84 -15.34
CA TYR A 363 -14.95 -9.66 -14.73
C TYR A 363 -14.67 -8.56 -15.75
N ARG A 364 -15.19 -7.36 -15.50
CA ARG A 364 -15.00 -6.21 -16.38
C ARG A 364 -13.66 -5.56 -16.12
N ARG A 365 -12.60 -5.94 -16.85
CA ARG A 365 -11.24 -5.38 -16.71
C ARG A 365 -11.16 -3.89 -17.10
N PRO A 366 -10.15 -3.15 -16.59
CA PRO A 366 -9.98 -1.77 -16.99
C PRO A 366 -9.47 -1.72 -18.44
N SER A 367 -10.12 -0.91 -19.28
CA SER A 367 -9.70 -0.63 -20.65
C SER A 367 -9.06 0.75 -20.72
N THR A 368 -7.89 0.85 -21.36
CA THR A 368 -7.29 2.14 -21.73
C THR A 368 -7.89 2.73 -23.00
N LEU A 369 -8.62 1.92 -23.75
CA LEU A 369 -9.37 2.32 -24.94
C LEU A 369 -10.80 2.61 -24.49
N ILE A 370 -11.10 3.86 -24.17
CA ILE A 370 -12.46 4.36 -24.40
C ILE A 370 -12.45 4.80 -25.85
N ALA A 371 -13.29 4.15 -26.66
CA ALA A 371 -13.46 4.44 -28.07
C ALA A 371 -13.78 5.94 -28.27
N VAL A 372 -13.24 6.47 -29.36
CA VAL A 372 -13.55 7.76 -29.97
C VAL A 372 -15.06 7.98 -30.05
#